data_AF-A0A0P9DJH8-F1
#
_entry.id   AF-A0A0P9DJH8-F1
#
_cell.length_a   1.000
_cell.length_b   1.000
_cell.length_c   1.000
_cell.angle_alpha   90.00
_cell.angle_beta   90.00
_cell.angle_gamma   90.00
#
_symmetry.space_group_name_H-M   'P 1'
#
loop_
_entity.id
_entity.type
_entity.pdbx_description
1 polymer ?
#
loop_
_entity_poly.entity_id
_entity_poly.type
_entity_poly.pdbx_seq_one_letter_code
_entity_poly.pdbx_strand_id
1 'polypeptide(L)'
;MDSYWVRVLIALLLGGFLLVQARSVGGWPRRQRAFQLAAAAMVAFALLNANLALGFNSETFQLVIGILGTALFIGAIASLVLSLRDGEAREQRAKIEDAAREFREQRARERNGKR
;
A
#
# COMPACT_ATOMS: atom_id res chain seq x y z
N MET A 1 -27.40 1.17 17.44
CA MET A 1 -26.28 0.24 17.14
C MET A 1 -25.16 0.54 18.11
N ASP A 2 -24.57 -0.48 18.71
CA ASP A 2 -23.40 -0.32 19.57
C ASP A 2 -22.24 0.34 18.80
N SER A 3 -21.51 1.26 19.44
CA SER A 3 -20.33 1.92 18.89
C SER A 3 -19.31 0.92 18.34
N TYR A 4 -19.19 -0.26 18.96
CA TYR A 4 -18.31 -1.32 18.48
C TYR A 4 -18.73 -1.89 17.12
N TRP A 5 -20.03 -2.15 16.91
CA TRP A 5 -20.53 -2.67 15.63
C TRP A 5 -20.32 -1.68 14.48
N VAL A 6 -20.44 -0.38 14.76
CA VAL A 6 -20.13 0.67 13.78
C VAL A 6 -18.65 0.62 13.38
N ARG A 7 -17.74 0.46 14.35
CA ARG A 7 -16.29 0.33 14.09
C ARG A 7 -15.97 -0.92 13.28
N VAL A 8 -16.62 -2.06 13.58
CA VAL A 8 -16.48 -3.30 12.79
C VAL A 8 -16.87 -3.05 11.34
N LEU A 9 -18.05 -2.46 11.10
CA LEU A 9 -18.53 -2.19 9.75
C LEU A 9 -17.59 -1.26 8.97
N ILE A 10 -17.15 -0.16 9.60
CA ILE A 10 -16.21 0.79 8.99
C ILE A 10 -14.89 0.09 8.64
N ALA A 11 -14.35 -0.71 9.56
CA ALA A 11 -13.10 -1.44 9.35
C ALA A 11 -13.20 -2.41 8.17
N LEU A 12 -14.30 -3.15 8.06
CA LEU A 12 -14.54 -4.08 6.95
C LEU A 12 -14.71 -3.35 5.62
N LEU A 13 -15.42 -2.22 5.59
CA LEU A 13 -15.58 -1.40 4.39
C LEU A 13 -14.23 -0.85 3.92
N LEU A 14 -13.43 -0.29 4.84
CA LEU A 14 -12.08 0.20 4.54
C LEU A 14 -11.16 -0.94 4.09
N GLY A 15 -11.18 -2.08 4.76
CA GLY A 15 -10.41 -3.27 4.39
C GLY A 15 -10.77 -3.78 2.99
N GLY A 16 -12.06 -3.87 2.69
CA GLY A 16 -12.56 -4.23 1.37
C GLY A 16 -12.12 -3.24 0.28
N PHE A 17 -12.23 -1.94 0.56
CA PHE A 17 -11.76 -0.90 -0.34
C PHE A 17 -10.25 -1.00 -0.61
N LEU A 18 -9.44 -1.25 0.41
CA LEU A 18 -7.99 -1.46 0.26
C LEU A 18 -7.67 -2.68 -0.61
N LEU A 19 -8.44 -3.76 -0.51
CA LEU A 19 -8.26 -4.93 -1.39
C LEU A 19 -8.62 -4.64 -2.85
N VAL A 20 -9.61 -3.78 -3.09
CA VAL A 20 -9.92 -3.29 -4.44
C VAL A 20 -8.75 -2.46 -4.97
N GLN A 21 -8.23 -1.53 -4.16
CA GLN A 21 -7.04 -0.75 -4.53
C GLN A 21 -5.81 -1.62 -4.75
N ALA A 22 -5.62 -2.69 -3.98
CA ALA A 22 -4.52 -3.62 -4.18
C ALA A 22 -4.54 -4.26 -5.58
N ARG A 23 -5.74 -4.51 -6.14
CA ARG A 23 -5.89 -5.05 -7.50
C ARG A 23 -5.69 -3.99 -8.58
N SER A 24 -6.06 -2.73 -8.31
CA SER A 24 -5.96 -1.66 -9.31
C SER A 24 -4.53 -1.17 -9.55
N VAL A 25 -3.59 -1.40 -8.62
CA VAL A 25 -2.17 -1.00 -8.78
C VAL A 25 -1.34 -2.04 -9.55
N GLY A 26 -1.95 -2.74 -10.51
CA GLY A 26 -1.30 -3.74 -11.36
C GLY A 26 -0.01 -3.21 -11.99
N GLY A 27 1.14 -3.62 -11.46
CA GLY A 27 2.46 -3.16 -11.87
C GLY A 27 3.39 -2.74 -10.72
N TRP A 28 2.87 -2.55 -9.51
CA TRP A 28 3.65 -2.11 -8.34
C TRP A 28 3.54 -3.10 -7.17
N PRO A 29 4.36 -4.16 -7.13
CA PRO A 29 4.20 -5.26 -6.18
C PRO A 29 4.33 -4.82 -4.72
N ARG A 30 5.16 -3.81 -4.42
CA ARG A 30 5.30 -3.27 -3.05
C ARG A 30 4.09 -2.45 -2.61
N ARG A 31 3.48 -1.70 -3.53
CA ARG A 31 2.25 -0.95 -3.25
C ARG A 31 1.06 -1.88 -3.05
N GLN A 32 0.98 -2.94 -3.85
CA GLN A 32 -0.02 -4.00 -3.69
C GLN A 32 0.10 -4.67 -2.31
N ARG A 33 1.32 -5.03 -1.90
CA ARG A 33 1.57 -5.61 -0.56
C ARG A 33 1.20 -4.64 0.56
N ALA A 34 1.52 -3.35 0.43
CA ALA A 34 1.12 -2.35 1.41
C ALA A 34 -0.41 -2.33 1.63
N PHE A 35 -1.19 -2.37 0.54
CA PHE A 35 -2.65 -2.41 0.64
C PHE A 35 -3.19 -3.72 1.20
N GLN A 36 -2.58 -4.86 0.88
CA GLN A 36 -2.95 -6.15 1.45
C GLN A 36 -2.69 -6.21 2.97
N LEU A 37 -1.52 -5.72 3.40
CA LEU A 37 -1.17 -5.64 4.83
C LEU A 37 -2.09 -4.68 5.58
N ALA A 38 -2.40 -3.52 5.00
CA ALA A 38 -3.36 -2.58 5.57
C ALA A 38 -4.77 -3.19 5.67
N ALA A 39 -5.22 -3.92 4.66
CA ALA A 39 -6.51 -4.61 4.70
C ALA A 39 -6.53 -5.69 5.80
N ALA A 40 -5.46 -6.48 5.93
CA ALA A 40 -5.34 -7.46 7.01
C ALA A 40 -5.35 -6.82 8.40
N ALA A 41 -4.70 -5.66 8.56
CA ALA A 41 -4.76 -4.88 9.80
C ALA A 41 -6.18 -4.40 10.11
N MET A 42 -6.94 -3.98 9.10
CA MET A 42 -8.35 -3.61 9.27
C MET A 42 -9.22 -4.80 9.70
N VAL A 43 -8.95 -6.01 9.19
CA VAL A 43 -9.65 -7.23 9.65
C VAL A 43 -9.30 -7.53 11.11
N ALA A 44 -8.04 -7.43 11.51
CA ALA A 44 -7.63 -7.60 12.91
C ALA A 44 -8.34 -6.59 13.82
N PHE A 45 -8.42 -5.33 13.40
CA PHE A 45 -9.16 -4.29 14.13
C PHE A 45 -10.66 -4.59 14.21
N ALA A 46 -11.27 -5.07 13.12
CA ALA A 46 -12.67 -5.50 13.11
C ALA A 46 -12.90 -6.66 14.09
N LEU A 47 -12.04 -7.67 14.11
CA LEU A 47 -12.12 -8.80 15.05
C LEU A 47 -12.02 -8.35 16.50
N LEU A 48 -11.12 -7.41 16.81
CA LEU A 48 -10.98 -6.87 18.15
C LEU A 48 -12.25 -6.13 18.60
N ASN A 49 -12.86 -5.30 17.74
CA ASN A 49 -14.10 -4.61 18.06
C ASN A 49 -15.30 -5.57 18.14
N ALA A 50 -15.37 -6.59 17.28
CA ALA A 50 -16.41 -7.61 17.33
C ALA A 50 -16.33 -8.42 18.64
N ASN A 51 -15.12 -8.78 19.06
CA ASN A 51 -14.87 -9.45 20.33
C ASN A 51 -15.40 -8.63 21.52
N LEU A 52 -15.14 -7.31 21.54
CA LEU A 52 -15.67 -6.40 22.55
C LEU A 52 -17.20 -6.26 22.48
N ALA A 53 -17.77 -6.15 21.27
CA ALA A 53 -19.22 -6.05 21.07
C ALA A 53 -19.97 -7.30 21.56
N LEU A 54 -19.35 -8.47 21.45
CA LEU A 54 -19.90 -9.74 21.91
C LEU A 54 -19.67 -9.99 23.41
N GLY A 55 -18.97 -9.08 24.11
CA GLY A 55 -18.65 -9.23 25.53
C GLY A 55 -17.62 -10.34 25.83
N PHE A 56 -16.91 -10.84 24.81
CA PHE A 56 -15.83 -11.81 25.01
C PHE A 56 -14.59 -11.09 25.56
N ASN A 57 -14.35 -11.16 26.86
CA ASN A 57 -13.23 -10.48 27.52
C ASN A 57 -11.99 -11.37 27.64
N SER A 58 -11.57 -12.02 26.55
CA SER A 58 -10.31 -12.76 26.54
C SER A 58 -9.13 -11.79 26.35
N GLU A 59 -8.41 -11.50 27.44
CA GLU A 59 -7.22 -10.64 27.43
C GLU A 59 -6.14 -11.17 26.48
N THR A 60 -5.93 -12.49 26.46
CA THR A 60 -4.96 -13.13 25.56
C THR A 60 -5.32 -12.90 24.09
N PHE A 61 -6.59 -13.06 23.72
CA PHE A 61 -7.04 -12.81 22.35
C PHE A 61 -6.84 -11.34 21.96
N GLN A 62 -7.24 -10.42 22.83
CA GLN A 62 -7.10 -8.98 22.59
C GLN A 62 -5.63 -8.58 22.43
N LEU A 63 -4.74 -9.12 23.26
CA LEU A 63 -3.30 -8.86 23.19
C LEU A 63 -2.70 -9.42 21.89
N VAL A 64 -2.98 -10.68 21.55
CA VAL A 64 -2.45 -11.32 20.34
C VAL A 64 -2.93 -10.61 19.08
N ILE A 65 -4.24 -10.36 18.96
CA ILE A 65 -4.82 -9.64 17.81
C ILE A 65 -4.34 -8.19 17.77
N GLY A 66 -4.19 -7.53 18.91
CA GLY A 66 -3.66 -6.17 18.99
C GLY A 66 -2.24 -6.08 18.46
N ILE A 67 -1.36 -6.99 18.90
CA ILE A 67 0.03 -7.06 18.42
C ILE A 67 0.07 -7.38 16.91
N LEU A 68 -0.69 -8.38 16.46
CA LEU A 68 -0.74 -8.76 15.05
C LEU A 68 -1.26 -7.62 14.17
N GLY A 69 -2.36 -6.98 14.55
CA GLY A 69 -2.93 -5.85 13.84
C GLY A 69 -1.95 -4.67 13.75
N THR A 70 -1.25 -4.38 14.84
CA THR A 70 -0.22 -3.33 14.88
C THR A 70 0.97 -3.67 13.98
N ALA A 71 1.47 -4.90 14.02
CA ALA A 71 2.58 -5.35 13.18
C ALA A 71 2.21 -5.30 11.69
N LEU A 72 1.00 -5.72 11.33
CA LEU A 72 0.46 -5.62 9.96
C LEU A 72 0.38 -4.16 9.51
N PHE A 73 -0.10 -3.26 10.37
CA PHE A 73 -0.19 -1.84 10.06
C PHE A 73 1.18 -1.20 9.85
N ILE A 74 2.16 -1.47 10.73
CA ILE A 74 3.54 -1.01 10.57
C ILE A 74 4.14 -1.56 9.27
N GLY A 75 3.93 -2.85 8.99
CA GLY A 75 4.38 -3.48 7.75
C GLY A 75 3.77 -2.83 6.50
N ALA A 76 2.50 -2.43 6.57
CA ALA A 76 1.82 -1.71 5.50
C ALA A 76 2.47 -0.35 5.23
N ILE A 77 2.74 0.43 6.29
CA ILE A 77 3.43 1.73 6.19
C ILE A 77 4.82 1.55 5.59
N ALA A 78 5.61 0.62 6.13
CA ALA A 78 6.97 0.36 5.64
C ALA A 78 6.96 -0.03 4.15
N SER A 79 6.05 -0.90 3.73
CA SER A 79 5.93 -1.31 2.32
C SER A 79 5.47 -0.16 1.43
N LEU A 80 4.62 0.75 1.94
CA LEU A 80 4.18 1.92 1.19
C LEU A 80 5.33 2.92 0.99
N VAL A 81 6.08 3.23 2.05
CA VAL A 81 7.24 4.12 2.00
C VAL A 81 8.29 3.59 1.02
N LEU A 82 8.59 2.29 1.08
CA LEU A 82 9.51 1.65 0.13
C LEU A 82 8.99 1.71 -1.31
N SER A 83 7.67 1.60 -1.51
CA SER A 83 7.07 1.74 -2.84
C SER A 83 7.19 3.16 -3.39
N LEU A 84 7.10 4.20 -2.55
CA LEU A 84 7.23 5.58 -2.98
C LEU A 84 8.67 5.87 -3.44
N ARG A 85 9.65 5.42 -2.66
CA ARG A 85 11.08 5.55 -3.02
C ARG A 85 11.42 4.86 -4.35
N ASP A 86 10.85 3.68 -4.60
CA ASP A 86 11.04 2.99 -5.89
C ASP A 86 10.41 3.75 -7.07
N GLY A 87 9.28 4.44 -6.82
CA GLY A 87 8.60 5.25 -7.82
C GLY A 87 9.41 6.46 -8.25
N GLU A 88 9.96 7.19 -7.28
CA GLU A 88 10.84 8.34 -7.52
C GLU A 88 12.09 7.93 -8.31
N ALA A 89 12.70 6.80 -7.95
CA ALA A 89 13.88 6.29 -8.64
C ALA A 89 13.59 5.88 -10.10
N ARG A 90 12.39 5.34 -10.39
CA ARG A 90 11.97 5.01 -11.76
C ARG A 90 11.71 6.27 -12.60
N GLU A 91 11.07 7.29 -12.02
CA GLU A 91 10.81 8.55 -12.72
C GLU A 91 12.11 9.27 -13.09
N GLN A 92 13.11 9.26 -12.20
CA GLN A 92 14.44 9.80 -12.49
C GLN A 92 15.14 9.04 -13.64
N ARG A 93 15.04 7.70 -13.66
CA ARG A 93 15.61 6.89 -14.75
C ARG A 93 14.94 7.17 -16.09
N ALA A 94 13.61 7.31 -16.11
CA ALA A 94 12.87 7.65 -17.33
C ALA A 94 13.32 9.01 -17.89
N LYS A 95 13.47 10.04 -17.03
CA LYS A 95 13.97 11.36 -17.44
C LYS A 95 15.40 11.30 -18.02
N ILE A 96 16.27 10.47 -17.45
CA ILE A 96 17.64 10.28 -17.96
C ILE A 96 17.62 9.55 -19.31
N GLU A 97 16.78 8.53 -19.48
CA GLU A 97 16.63 7.83 -20.77
C GLU A 97 16.09 8.74 -21.87
N ASP A 98 15.08 9.56 -21.56
CA ASP A 98 14.50 10.51 -22.51
C ASP A 98 15.53 11.58 -22.90
N ALA A 99 16.25 12.16 -21.94
CA ALA A 99 17.33 13.11 -22.22
C ALA A 99 18.43 12.47 -23.08
N ALA A 100 18.83 11.23 -22.77
CA ALA A 100 19.82 10.50 -23.57
C ALA A 100 19.32 10.22 -25.00
N ARG A 101 18.01 10.07 -25.19
CA ARG A 101 17.39 9.88 -26.51
C ARG A 101 17.42 11.18 -27.32
N GLU A 102 17.07 12.31 -26.72
CA GLU A 102 17.17 13.63 -27.36
C GLU A 102 18.61 13.98 -27.77
N PHE A 103 19.60 13.70 -26.92
CA PHE A 103 21.01 13.93 -27.27
C PHE A 103 21.48 13.06 -28.44
N ARG A 104 21.02 11.80 -28.53
CA ARG A 104 21.32 10.93 -29.68
C ARG A 104 20.69 11.45 -30.96
N GLU A 105 19.45 11.93 -30.90
CA GLU A 105 18.74 12.49 -32.06
C GLU A 105 19.35 13.80 -32.54
N GLN A 106 19.77 14.68 -31.62
CA GLN A 106 20.49 15.92 -31.96
C GLN A 106 21.81 15.63 -32.68
N ARG A 107 22.62 14.68 -32.17
CA ARG A 107 23.85 14.26 -32.86
C ARG A 107 23.60 13.64 -34.23
N ALA A 108 22.51 12.90 -34.41
CA ALA A 108 22.15 12.34 -35.71
C ALA A 108 21.79 13.44 -36.73
N ARG A 109 21.10 14.49 -36.29
CA ARG A 109 20.76 15.66 -37.13
C ARG A 109 21.99 16.50 -37.49
N GLU A 110 22.87 16.77 -36.53
CA GLU A 110 24.14 17.49 -36.78
C GLU A 110 25.06 16.73 -37.73
N ARG A 111 25.06 15.38 -37.67
CA ARG A 111 25.87 14.54 -38.55
C ARG A 111 25.32 14.43 -39.97
N ASN A 112 23.99 14.52 -40.14
CA ASN A 112 23.34 14.55 -41.45
C ASN A 112 23.32 15.94 -42.10
N GLY A 113 23.38 17.03 -41.32
CA GLY A 113 23.42 18.40 -41.85
C GLY A 113 24.79 18.87 -42.35
N LYS A 114 25.85 18.06 -42.21
CA LYS A 114 27.23 18.34 -42.66
C LYS A 114 27.61 17.63 -43.98
N ARG A 115 26.64 17.06 -44.70
CA ARG A 115 26.86 16.46 -46.02
C ARG A 115 26.30 17.32 -47.14
#